data_AF-A0A0K8Q5M9-F1
#
_entry.id   AF-A0A0K8Q5M9-F1
#
_cell.length_a   1.000
_cell.length_b   1.000
_cell.length_c   1.000
_cell.angle_alpha   90.00
_cell.angle_beta   90.00
_cell.angle_gamma   90.00
#
_symmetry.space_group_name_H-M   'P 1'
#
loop_
_entity.id
_entity.type
_entity.pdbx_description
1 polymer ?
#
loop_
_entity_poly.entity_id
_entity_poly.type
_entity_poly.pdbx_seq_one_letter_code
_entity_poly.pdbx_strand_id
1 'polypeptide(L)'
;MAPDQLVQAVLRAPVTLLFHGGPGTYVKGSAESHLDAADKGNDPVRINADELRAKVIAEGGTQGVTAPGRIQAAMRGVRINTDAIDRSAGLDCSDHEVNIKILLNAAVAAGDLTGLKRASVLTQIAPDVADAVLGNSFEQNYALGTTVNHKPSVARVFARAITALEESGRIDPRTDALPGREELATRIRNGQSLTRPEIAVLMAHIKSSLRAALLASPLPEEPWAQLELEGYFPPPLVARTRAHLGTHPLRREIISTVLANRLVNHAGITFVHRLCEETGAGEPDAVRAYCVSAGIWGQQEFFDEIRALDGRVSTAVQDQLDRVMRRLLDRSSRWFLKNQVSTLSVRDEVDRFAGPAAKLSEALPSLLHPSQNDEVAETAGHFQEQGVPAGMARKASALLYQYPLLDIIATSGKTGLHPEELARTYFDLFEQIEGRKLLSRIDTLPRNDAWETMARASLREDFYDVLSSAARTLSLTASGTAGTSGILRWSRENSG
;
A
#
# COMPACT_ATOMS: atom_id res chain seq x y z
N MET A 1 18.32 -5.09 46.09
CA MET A 1 18.47 -4.37 44.79
C MET A 1 17.87 -2.99 44.99
N ALA A 2 18.61 -1.93 44.69
CA ALA A 2 18.07 -0.57 44.75
C ALA A 2 16.99 -0.37 43.66
N PRO A 3 16.04 0.57 43.81
CA PRO A 3 15.01 0.81 42.80
C PRO A 3 15.56 1.05 41.39
N ASP A 4 16.61 1.89 41.27
CA ASP A 4 17.21 2.19 39.97
C ASP A 4 17.83 0.95 39.31
N GLN A 5 18.46 0.08 40.12
CA GLN A 5 19.01 -1.20 39.67
C GLN A 5 17.91 -2.16 39.21
N LEU A 6 16.72 -2.10 39.80
CA LEU A 6 15.57 -2.91 39.39
C LEU A 6 15.05 -2.47 38.02
N VAL A 7 14.86 -1.16 37.79
CA VAL A 7 14.45 -0.63 36.49
C VAL A 7 15.45 -1.04 35.42
N GLN A 8 16.73 -0.84 35.70
CA GLN A 8 17.84 -1.26 34.85
C GLN A 8 17.86 -2.77 34.55
N ALA A 9 17.53 -3.62 35.52
CA ALA A 9 17.44 -5.07 35.33
C ALA A 9 16.23 -5.45 34.46
N VAL A 10 15.10 -4.76 34.61
CA VAL A 10 13.90 -4.95 33.77
C VAL A 10 14.19 -4.57 32.31
N LEU A 11 14.83 -3.43 32.06
CA LEU A 11 15.19 -2.99 30.70
C LEU A 11 16.16 -3.97 30.01
N ARG A 12 17.04 -4.62 30.78
CA ARG A 12 17.97 -5.66 30.29
C ARG A 12 17.38 -7.07 30.31
N ALA A 13 16.10 -7.27 30.64
CA ALA A 13 15.51 -8.61 30.72
C ALA A 13 15.43 -9.27 29.32
N PRO A 14 15.64 -10.59 29.20
CA PRO A 14 15.62 -11.30 27.92
C PRO A 14 14.18 -11.72 27.60
N VAL A 15 13.33 -10.75 27.34
CA VAL A 15 11.88 -10.95 27.15
C VAL A 15 11.49 -10.89 25.68
N THR A 16 10.33 -11.45 25.33
CA THR A 16 9.81 -11.32 23.95
C THR A 16 9.37 -9.89 23.67
N LEU A 17 8.64 -9.27 24.60
CA LEU A 17 8.12 -7.92 24.47
C LEU A 17 8.50 -7.10 25.70
N LEU A 18 9.08 -5.92 25.46
CA LEU A 18 9.19 -4.86 26.44
C LEU A 18 8.18 -3.76 26.06
N PHE A 19 7.12 -3.62 26.85
CA PHE A 19 6.11 -2.58 26.65
C PHE A 19 6.43 -1.39 27.56
N HIS A 20 6.70 -0.24 26.95
CA HIS A 20 7.02 0.99 27.64
C HIS A 20 5.80 1.91 27.70
N GLY A 21 5.04 1.87 28.81
CA GLY A 21 3.79 2.63 28.98
C GLY A 21 3.90 3.93 29.79
N GLY A 22 5.09 4.27 30.30
CA GLY A 22 5.30 5.44 31.15
C GLY A 22 5.94 6.61 30.39
N PRO A 23 6.06 7.80 31.01
CA PRO A 23 6.87 8.87 30.46
C PRO A 23 8.37 8.66 30.76
N GLY A 24 9.23 9.27 29.94
CA GLY A 24 10.68 9.38 30.15
C GLY A 24 11.52 8.58 29.16
N THR A 25 12.78 8.95 29.01
CA THR A 25 13.74 8.36 28.06
C THR A 25 14.65 7.37 28.76
N TYR A 26 14.33 6.07 28.66
CA TYR A 26 15.00 4.97 29.37
C TYR A 26 16.12 4.31 28.58
N VAL A 27 16.14 4.49 27.26
CA VAL A 27 17.15 3.90 26.40
C VAL A 27 17.71 4.95 25.45
N LYS A 28 19.03 5.00 25.32
CA LYS A 28 19.71 5.82 24.31
C LYS A 28 20.65 4.99 23.44
N GLY A 29 21.08 5.54 22.32
CA GLY A 29 22.20 5.02 21.55
C GLY A 29 23.48 5.02 22.39
N SER A 30 24.35 4.04 22.18
CA SER A 30 25.60 3.91 22.93
C SER A 30 26.59 5.06 22.67
N ALA A 31 26.45 5.75 21.53
CA ALA A 31 27.23 6.94 21.19
C ALA A 31 26.67 8.25 21.79
N GLU A 32 25.44 8.23 22.29
CA GLU A 32 24.83 9.40 22.94
C GLU A 32 25.31 9.49 24.40
N SER A 33 25.49 10.70 24.91
CA SER A 33 25.63 10.95 26.34
C SER A 33 24.26 10.93 27.04
N HIS A 34 24.23 10.91 28.37
CA HIS A 34 22.97 11.09 29.09
C HIS A 34 22.36 12.48 28.84
N LEU A 35 23.18 13.50 28.64
CA LEU A 35 22.73 14.86 28.36
C LEU A 35 21.98 14.96 27.02
N ASP A 36 22.44 14.22 26.00
CA ASP A 36 21.83 14.25 24.65
C ASP A 36 20.39 13.72 24.63
N ALA A 37 20.05 12.81 25.56
CA ALA A 37 18.71 12.26 25.69
C ALA A 37 17.68 13.26 26.26
N ALA A 38 18.14 14.45 26.72
CA ALA A 38 17.32 15.56 27.19
C ALA A 38 16.30 15.22 28.30
N ASP A 39 16.57 14.19 29.11
CA ASP A 39 15.72 13.76 30.23
C ASP A 39 16.56 13.41 31.47
N LYS A 40 16.93 14.44 32.25
CA LYS A 40 17.79 14.27 33.42
C LYS A 40 17.17 13.37 34.51
N GLY A 41 15.83 13.32 34.58
CA GLY A 41 15.12 12.52 35.60
C GLY A 41 15.41 11.02 35.46
N ASN A 42 15.63 10.56 34.24
CA ASN A 42 15.86 9.16 33.93
C ASN A 42 17.34 8.77 33.83
N ASP A 43 18.28 9.70 34.04
CA ASP A 43 19.72 9.42 33.98
C ASP A 43 20.15 8.22 34.85
N PRO A 44 19.69 8.07 36.12
CA PRO A 44 20.10 6.95 36.98
C PRO A 44 19.65 5.58 36.47
N VAL A 45 18.58 5.53 35.65
CA VAL A 45 17.97 4.28 35.18
C VAL A 45 18.23 3.99 33.70
N ARG A 46 18.71 4.97 32.93
CA ARG A 46 18.89 4.86 31.48
C ARG A 46 19.98 3.87 31.12
N ILE A 47 19.70 3.03 30.12
CA ILE A 47 20.66 2.07 29.55
C ILE A 47 20.97 2.42 28.09
N ASN A 48 22.01 1.80 27.53
CA ASN A 48 22.30 1.87 26.11
C ASN A 48 21.48 0.82 25.33
N ALA A 49 21.18 1.11 24.07
CA ALA A 49 20.41 0.23 23.21
C ALA A 49 21.14 -1.09 22.87
N ASP A 50 22.46 -1.15 23.00
CA ASP A 50 23.24 -2.39 22.87
C ASP A 50 23.12 -3.32 24.10
N GLU A 51 22.57 -2.82 25.23
CA GLU A 51 22.27 -3.60 26.42
C GLU A 51 20.86 -4.23 26.39
N LEU A 52 20.03 -3.82 25.44
CA LEU A 52 18.71 -4.42 25.24
C LEU A 52 18.81 -5.89 24.84
N ARG A 53 17.95 -6.71 25.45
CA ARG A 53 17.77 -8.13 25.14
C ARG A 53 16.34 -8.51 24.78
N ALA A 54 15.44 -7.53 24.71
CA ALA A 54 14.07 -7.74 24.27
C ALA A 54 14.03 -8.06 22.76
N LYS A 55 13.12 -8.93 22.32
CA LYS A 55 12.93 -9.20 20.87
C LYS A 55 12.09 -8.11 20.19
N VAL A 56 11.14 -7.53 20.92
CA VAL A 56 10.21 -6.50 20.47
C VAL A 56 10.14 -5.42 21.54
N ILE A 57 10.10 -4.15 21.12
CA ILE A 57 9.82 -3.01 21.97
C ILE A 57 8.60 -2.29 21.41
N ALA A 58 7.65 -1.98 22.28
CA ALA A 58 6.48 -1.16 21.96
C ALA A 58 6.46 0.05 22.90
N GLU A 59 6.40 1.26 22.34
CA GLU A 59 6.43 2.51 23.08
C GLU A 59 5.02 3.11 23.20
N GLY A 60 4.29 2.75 24.26
CA GLY A 60 3.00 3.36 24.60
C GLY A 60 3.12 4.78 25.20
N GLY A 61 4.29 5.14 25.73
CA GLY A 61 4.64 6.49 26.19
C GLY A 61 5.48 7.29 25.20
N THR A 62 5.63 8.60 25.42
CA THR A 62 6.47 9.46 24.55
C THR A 62 7.94 9.17 24.80
N GLN A 63 8.70 8.93 23.73
CA GLN A 63 10.16 8.94 23.71
C GLN A 63 10.83 8.00 24.73
N GLY A 64 10.30 6.77 24.88
CA GLY A 64 10.90 5.74 25.72
C GLY A 64 12.35 5.39 25.33
N VAL A 65 12.61 5.47 24.02
CA VAL A 65 13.92 5.27 23.39
C VAL A 65 14.26 6.49 22.53
N THR A 66 15.48 7.02 22.62
CA THR A 66 15.94 8.09 21.70
C THR A 66 15.92 7.60 20.25
N ALA A 67 15.84 8.52 19.27
CA ALA A 67 15.85 8.11 17.86
C ALA A 67 17.12 7.32 17.47
N PRO A 68 18.36 7.73 17.84
CA PRO A 68 19.54 6.91 17.60
C PRO A 68 19.50 5.57 18.34
N GLY A 69 18.93 5.53 19.55
CA GLY A 69 18.69 4.29 20.30
C GLY A 69 17.77 3.31 19.56
N ARG A 70 16.69 3.79 18.95
CA ARG A 70 15.77 2.96 18.14
C ARG A 70 16.49 2.38 16.94
N ILE A 71 17.27 3.19 16.23
CA ILE A 71 18.04 2.76 15.06
C ILE A 71 19.07 1.71 15.47
N GLN A 72 19.84 1.95 16.54
CA GLN A 72 20.82 0.98 17.05
C GLN A 72 20.16 -0.33 17.47
N ALA A 73 19.03 -0.27 18.19
CA ALA A 73 18.27 -1.46 18.59
C ALA A 73 17.79 -2.25 17.35
N ALA A 74 17.23 -1.55 16.36
CA ALA A 74 16.77 -2.14 15.10
C ALA A 74 17.91 -2.80 14.30
N MET A 75 19.07 -2.16 14.22
CA MET A 75 20.27 -2.74 13.57
C MET A 75 20.77 -4.01 14.26
N ARG A 76 20.48 -4.18 15.56
CA ARG A 76 20.79 -5.39 16.33
C ARG A 76 19.67 -6.45 16.30
N GLY A 77 18.64 -6.24 15.49
CA GLY A 77 17.54 -7.19 15.30
C GLY A 77 16.38 -7.06 16.29
N VAL A 78 16.36 -6.01 17.12
CA VAL A 78 15.18 -5.69 17.94
C VAL A 78 14.08 -5.13 17.03
N ARG A 79 12.87 -5.66 17.11
CA ARG A 79 11.73 -5.09 16.39
C ARG A 79 11.18 -3.91 17.17
N ILE A 80 11.36 -2.71 16.64
CA ILE A 80 10.93 -1.46 17.27
C ILE A 80 10.41 -0.50 16.18
N ASN A 81 9.33 0.20 16.49
CA ASN A 81 8.78 1.29 15.69
C ASN A 81 9.28 2.65 16.21
N THR A 82 8.72 3.75 15.71
CA THR A 82 8.69 4.99 16.49
C THR A 82 7.51 4.96 17.47
N ASP A 83 7.62 5.67 18.58
CA ASP A 83 6.51 5.90 19.50
C ASP A 83 5.29 6.53 18.83
N ALA A 84 5.48 7.34 17.79
CA ALA A 84 4.37 7.89 16.99
C ALA A 84 3.49 6.81 16.35
N ILE A 85 4.07 5.68 15.94
CA ILE A 85 3.30 4.54 15.40
C ILE A 85 2.62 3.76 16.53
N ASP A 86 3.35 3.48 17.62
CA ASP A 86 2.83 2.66 18.70
C ASP A 86 1.72 3.37 19.51
N ARG A 87 1.67 4.70 19.43
CA ARG A 87 0.68 5.55 20.10
C ARG A 87 -0.38 6.13 19.19
N SER A 88 -0.36 5.80 17.89
CA SER A 88 -1.23 6.42 16.90
C SER A 88 -2.70 6.32 17.29
N ALA A 89 -3.11 5.22 17.94
CA ALA A 89 -4.48 5.00 18.38
C ALA A 89 -5.02 6.12 19.29
N GLY A 90 -4.20 6.69 20.18
CA GLY A 90 -4.65 7.77 21.07
C GLY A 90 -4.92 9.07 20.33
N LEU A 91 -4.08 9.40 19.34
CA LEU A 91 -4.29 10.54 18.45
C LEU A 91 -5.52 10.32 17.57
N ASP A 92 -5.65 9.14 16.99
CA ASP A 92 -6.76 8.77 16.09
C ASP A 92 -8.12 8.82 16.81
N CYS A 93 -8.19 8.32 18.05
CA CYS A 93 -9.37 8.48 18.91
C CYS A 93 -9.76 9.96 19.09
N SER A 94 -8.78 10.84 19.28
CA SER A 94 -9.01 12.28 19.48
C SER A 94 -9.51 12.95 18.20
N ASP A 95 -8.95 12.58 17.05
CA ASP A 95 -9.40 13.06 15.74
C ASP A 95 -10.86 12.64 15.46
N HIS A 96 -11.20 11.37 15.68
CA HIS A 96 -12.58 10.88 15.57
C HIS A 96 -13.51 11.63 16.52
N GLU A 97 -13.12 11.81 17.80
CA GLU A 97 -13.93 12.52 18.79
C GLU A 97 -14.27 13.95 18.35
N VAL A 98 -13.27 14.70 17.88
CA VAL A 98 -13.46 16.09 17.42
C VAL A 98 -14.38 16.13 16.20
N ASN A 99 -14.11 15.32 15.19
CA ASN A 99 -14.90 15.30 13.95
C ASN A 99 -16.35 14.88 14.20
N ILE A 100 -16.58 13.86 15.03
CA ILE A 100 -17.93 13.42 15.42
C ILE A 100 -18.66 14.54 16.16
N LYS A 101 -18.00 15.26 17.08
CA LYS A 101 -18.61 16.37 17.82
C LYS A 101 -19.01 17.52 16.90
N ILE A 102 -18.17 17.86 15.92
CA ILE A 102 -18.48 18.89 14.92
C ILE A 102 -19.76 18.50 14.16
N LEU A 103 -19.82 17.27 13.65
CA LEU A 103 -20.97 16.77 12.90
C LEU A 103 -22.27 16.75 13.74
N LEU A 104 -22.19 16.26 14.98
CA LEU A 104 -23.34 16.24 15.89
C LEU A 104 -23.80 17.64 16.28
N ASN A 105 -22.88 18.59 16.48
CA ASN A 105 -23.24 19.97 16.79
C ASN A 105 -23.99 20.63 15.63
N ALA A 106 -23.61 20.36 14.38
CA ALA A 106 -24.33 20.83 13.20
C ALA A 106 -25.78 20.29 13.16
N ALA A 107 -25.96 18.99 13.40
CA ALA A 107 -27.28 18.38 13.46
C ALA A 107 -28.16 18.91 14.60
N VAL A 108 -27.57 19.18 15.77
CA VAL A 108 -28.30 19.80 16.90
C VAL A 108 -28.69 21.24 16.58
N ALA A 109 -27.80 22.02 15.98
CA ALA A 109 -28.07 23.41 15.60
C ALA A 109 -29.19 23.51 14.54
N ALA A 110 -29.29 22.53 13.65
CA ALA A 110 -30.36 22.43 12.66
C ALA A 110 -31.70 21.92 13.23
N GLY A 111 -31.72 21.44 14.49
CA GLY A 111 -32.93 20.88 15.13
C GLY A 111 -33.19 19.40 14.79
N ASP A 112 -32.34 18.77 13.99
CA ASP A 112 -32.49 17.36 13.59
C ASP A 112 -32.15 16.37 14.72
N LEU A 113 -31.40 16.82 15.73
CA LEU A 113 -31.03 16.03 16.90
C LEU A 113 -31.21 16.81 18.20
N THR A 114 -31.79 16.18 19.23
CA THR A 114 -31.87 16.78 20.57
C THR A 114 -30.60 16.51 21.38
N GLY A 115 -30.30 17.38 22.35
CA GLY A 115 -29.12 17.21 23.23
C GLY A 115 -29.10 15.89 24.01
N LEU A 116 -30.25 15.39 24.47
CA LEU A 116 -30.34 14.07 25.13
C LEU A 116 -30.01 12.92 24.17
N LYS A 117 -30.49 13.00 22.92
CA LYS A 117 -30.18 12.01 21.90
C LYS A 117 -28.70 12.00 21.54
N ARG A 118 -28.02 13.17 21.55
CA ARG A 118 -26.58 13.29 21.31
C ARG A 118 -25.73 12.43 22.25
N ALA A 119 -25.98 12.48 23.56
CA ALA A 119 -25.22 11.71 24.54
C ALA A 119 -25.39 10.18 24.34
N SER A 120 -26.62 9.76 24.04
CA SER A 120 -26.91 8.37 23.71
C SER A 120 -26.21 7.93 22.41
N VAL A 121 -26.17 8.77 21.36
CA VAL A 121 -25.46 8.47 20.11
C VAL A 121 -23.97 8.23 20.36
N LEU A 122 -23.32 9.11 21.14
CA LEU A 122 -21.88 8.99 21.45
C LEU A 122 -21.56 7.66 22.16
N THR A 123 -22.42 7.24 23.08
CA THR A 123 -22.25 5.95 23.78
C THR A 123 -22.43 4.78 22.81
N GLN A 124 -23.41 4.89 21.90
CA GLN A 124 -23.73 3.83 20.94
C GLN A 124 -22.60 3.58 19.93
N ILE A 125 -21.92 4.63 19.47
CA ILE A 125 -20.90 4.52 18.41
C ILE A 125 -19.49 4.23 18.92
N ALA A 126 -19.28 4.20 20.25
CA ALA A 126 -17.95 3.99 20.82
C ALA A 126 -17.27 2.69 20.35
N PRO A 127 -17.97 1.54 20.21
CA PRO A 127 -17.38 0.32 19.64
C PRO A 127 -16.92 0.52 18.19
N ASP A 128 -17.75 1.16 17.35
CA ASP A 128 -17.42 1.42 15.94
C ASP A 128 -16.15 2.28 15.80
N VAL A 129 -15.99 3.29 16.68
CA VAL A 129 -14.79 4.13 16.72
C VAL A 129 -13.57 3.33 17.17
N ALA A 130 -13.72 2.48 18.18
CA ALA A 130 -12.63 1.62 18.64
C ALA A 130 -12.15 0.67 17.53
N ASP A 131 -13.08 0.04 16.81
CA ASP A 131 -12.77 -0.85 15.70
C ASP A 131 -12.06 -0.11 14.55
N ALA A 132 -12.52 1.10 14.19
CA ALA A 132 -11.88 1.93 13.18
C ALA A 132 -10.43 2.30 13.55
N VAL A 133 -10.22 2.75 14.79
CA VAL A 133 -8.89 3.13 15.31
C VAL A 133 -7.93 1.94 15.38
N LEU A 134 -8.42 0.79 15.85
CA LEU A 134 -7.64 -0.45 15.90
C LEU A 134 -7.29 -0.94 14.49
N GLY A 135 -8.25 -0.90 13.56
CA GLY A 135 -8.04 -1.25 12.16
C GLY A 135 -6.98 -0.37 11.50
N ASN A 136 -7.03 0.96 11.71
CA ASN A 136 -6.02 1.87 11.18
C ASN A 136 -4.63 1.60 11.80
N SER A 137 -4.56 1.36 13.11
CA SER A 137 -3.29 1.04 13.80
C SER A 137 -2.69 -0.29 13.32
N PHE A 138 -3.55 -1.28 13.04
CA PHE A 138 -3.17 -2.56 12.48
C PHE A 138 -2.60 -2.41 11.06
N GLU A 139 -3.33 -1.75 10.16
CA GLU A 139 -2.89 -1.58 8.75
C GLU A 139 -1.60 -0.78 8.63
N GLN A 140 -1.36 0.21 9.50
CA GLN A 140 -0.08 0.94 9.53
C GLN A 140 1.09 0.05 9.94
N ASN A 141 0.91 -0.80 10.96
CA ASN A 141 1.94 -1.75 11.37
C ASN A 141 2.19 -2.83 10.33
N TYR A 142 1.12 -3.25 9.64
CA TYR A 142 1.19 -4.20 8.54
C TYR A 142 1.96 -3.61 7.35
N ALA A 143 1.69 -2.36 6.97
CA ALA A 143 2.42 -1.64 5.92
C ALA A 143 3.92 -1.51 6.24
N LEU A 144 4.28 -1.22 7.49
CA LEU A 144 5.67 -1.23 7.94
C LEU A 144 6.28 -2.63 7.86
N GLY A 145 5.54 -3.66 8.31
CA GLY A 145 5.96 -5.07 8.24
C GLY A 145 6.33 -5.50 6.83
N THR A 146 5.43 -5.27 5.87
CA THR A 146 5.62 -5.66 4.47
C THR A 146 6.69 -4.84 3.74
N THR A 147 7.02 -3.64 4.24
CA THR A 147 7.98 -2.73 3.62
C THR A 147 9.42 -2.96 4.09
N VAL A 148 9.63 -3.46 5.32
CA VAL A 148 10.97 -3.78 5.84
C VAL A 148 11.60 -4.85 4.95
N ASN A 149 12.50 -4.42 4.06
CA ASN A 149 13.15 -5.27 3.09
C ASN A 149 14.59 -4.78 2.88
N HIS A 150 15.54 -5.70 2.96
CA HIS A 150 16.96 -5.41 2.79
C HIS A 150 17.42 -5.46 1.32
N LYS A 151 16.50 -5.51 0.35
CA LYS A 151 16.85 -5.45 -1.08
C LYS A 151 17.42 -4.06 -1.45
N PRO A 152 18.64 -3.98 -2.02
CA PRO A 152 19.25 -2.71 -2.43
C PRO A 152 18.39 -1.87 -3.39
N SER A 153 17.61 -2.53 -4.25
CA SER A 153 16.69 -1.84 -5.17
C SER A 153 15.60 -1.04 -4.46
N VAL A 154 15.14 -1.48 -3.29
CA VAL A 154 14.14 -0.76 -2.49
C VAL A 154 14.81 0.39 -1.73
N ALA A 155 15.99 0.14 -1.17
CA ALA A 155 16.78 1.16 -0.47
C ALA A 155 17.08 2.39 -1.35
N ARG A 156 17.35 2.18 -2.65
CA ARG A 156 17.53 3.27 -3.62
C ARG A 156 16.25 4.09 -3.84
N VAL A 157 15.07 3.47 -3.80
CA VAL A 157 13.81 4.22 -3.91
C VAL A 157 13.58 5.05 -2.65
N PHE A 158 13.90 4.53 -1.46
CA PHE A 158 13.86 5.34 -0.24
C PHE A 158 14.83 6.54 -0.32
N ALA A 159 16.03 6.34 -0.86
CA ALA A 159 17.00 7.43 -1.03
C ALA A 159 16.46 8.55 -1.92
N ARG A 160 15.80 8.21 -3.03
CA ARG A 160 15.16 9.20 -3.92
C ARG A 160 13.94 9.86 -3.29
N ALA A 161 13.13 9.11 -2.56
CA ALA A 161 11.98 9.66 -1.83
C ALA A 161 12.42 10.65 -0.74
N ILE A 162 13.46 10.33 0.04
CA ILE A 162 14.06 11.24 1.03
C ILE A 162 14.60 12.49 0.33
N THR A 163 15.35 12.32 -0.75
CA THR A 163 15.88 13.41 -1.58
C THR A 163 14.77 14.36 -2.04
N ALA A 164 13.69 13.83 -2.61
CA ALA A 164 12.59 14.63 -3.11
C ALA A 164 11.83 15.37 -2.00
N LEU A 165 11.66 14.74 -0.83
CA LEU A 165 11.05 15.36 0.34
C LEU A 165 11.96 16.45 0.94
N GLU A 166 13.27 16.25 0.94
CA GLU A 166 14.26 17.24 1.40
C GLU A 166 14.26 18.46 0.47
N GLU A 167 14.29 18.24 -0.84
CA GLU A 167 14.28 19.31 -1.86
C GLU A 167 12.97 20.12 -1.86
N SER A 168 11.85 19.50 -1.48
CA SER A 168 10.56 20.18 -1.30
C SER A 168 10.37 20.80 0.08
N GLY A 169 11.37 20.72 0.96
CA GLY A 169 11.32 21.28 2.32
C GLY A 169 10.32 20.56 3.24
N ARG A 170 9.94 19.32 2.91
CA ARG A 170 9.01 18.50 3.68
C ARG A 170 9.68 17.71 4.81
N ILE A 171 10.98 17.46 4.68
CA ILE A 171 11.80 16.82 5.73
C ILE A 171 13.11 17.57 5.91
N ASP A 172 13.67 17.46 7.10
CA ASP A 172 15.08 17.73 7.38
C ASP A 172 15.68 16.42 7.93
N PRO A 173 16.48 15.69 7.13
CA PRO A 173 17.01 14.39 7.54
C PRO A 173 17.70 14.41 8.91
N ARG A 174 18.34 15.51 9.29
CA ARG A 174 19.00 15.63 10.60
C ARG A 174 17.98 15.68 11.72
N THR A 175 16.99 16.56 11.60
CA THR A 175 15.96 16.76 12.62
C THR A 175 15.03 15.55 12.72
N ASP A 176 14.77 14.88 11.59
CA ASP A 176 13.91 13.71 11.48
C ASP A 176 14.61 12.38 11.81
N ALA A 177 15.89 12.41 12.17
CA ALA A 177 16.70 11.22 12.44
C ALA A 177 16.70 10.21 11.28
N LEU A 178 16.78 10.71 10.04
CA LEU A 178 16.98 9.93 8.82
C LEU A 178 18.46 10.01 8.38
N PRO A 179 18.99 8.96 7.72
CA PRO A 179 20.37 8.98 7.26
C PRO A 179 20.54 10.01 6.14
N GLY A 180 21.66 10.74 6.18
CA GLY A 180 22.05 11.64 5.09
C GLY A 180 22.41 10.87 3.81
N ARG A 181 22.55 11.59 2.69
CA ARG A 181 22.81 11.01 1.36
C ARG A 181 24.06 10.11 1.33
N GLU A 182 25.17 10.54 1.93
CA GLU A 182 26.42 9.76 1.96
C GLU A 182 26.33 8.50 2.82
N GLU A 183 25.67 8.60 3.98
CA GLU A 183 25.44 7.47 4.87
C GLU A 183 24.57 6.42 4.18
N LEU A 184 23.45 6.84 3.59
CA LEU A 184 22.54 5.94 2.89
C LEU A 184 23.20 5.28 1.68
N ALA A 185 24.02 6.02 0.91
CA ALA A 185 24.81 5.46 -0.18
C ALA A 185 25.79 4.39 0.32
N THR A 186 26.43 4.60 1.48
CA THR A 186 27.33 3.62 2.11
C THR A 186 26.57 2.38 2.55
N ARG A 187 25.42 2.55 3.22
CA ARG A 187 24.53 1.44 3.60
C ARG A 187 24.11 0.61 2.38
N ILE A 188 23.68 1.27 1.29
CA ILE A 188 23.27 0.59 0.04
C ILE A 188 24.42 -0.24 -0.55
N ARG A 189 25.65 0.29 -0.60
CA ARG A 189 26.82 -0.47 -1.09
C ARG A 189 27.11 -1.71 -0.25
N ASN A 190 26.80 -1.66 1.05
CA ASN A 190 26.95 -2.77 1.98
C ASN A 190 25.74 -3.72 2.00
N GLY A 191 24.78 -3.57 1.08
CA GLY A 191 23.57 -4.39 1.04
C GLY A 191 22.56 -4.07 2.15
N GLN A 192 22.68 -2.91 2.78
CA GLN A 192 21.80 -2.44 3.85
C GLN A 192 20.75 -1.46 3.31
N SER A 193 19.71 -1.22 4.10
CA SER A 193 18.57 -0.34 3.79
C SER A 193 18.24 0.53 5.02
N LEU A 194 17.17 1.28 4.96
CA LEU A 194 16.58 1.91 6.15
C LEU A 194 16.14 0.84 7.15
N THR A 195 16.30 1.15 8.42
CA THR A 195 15.76 0.41 9.56
C THR A 195 14.25 0.67 9.69
N ARG A 196 13.55 -0.20 10.44
CA ARG A 196 12.11 -0.05 10.68
C ARG A 196 11.71 1.33 11.27
N PRO A 197 12.39 1.90 12.29
CA PRO A 197 12.06 3.24 12.78
C PRO A 197 12.30 4.34 11.73
N GLU A 198 13.37 4.25 10.92
CA GLU A 198 13.60 5.20 9.82
C GLU A 198 12.50 5.10 8.74
N ILE A 199 12.03 3.89 8.43
CA ILE A 199 10.90 3.67 7.51
C ILE A 199 9.60 4.25 8.10
N ALA A 200 9.38 4.15 9.41
CA ALA A 200 8.22 4.73 10.09
C ALA A 200 8.20 6.27 9.99
N VAL A 201 9.36 6.91 10.20
CA VAL A 201 9.50 8.37 10.00
C VAL A 201 9.22 8.74 8.54
N LEU A 202 9.84 8.03 7.58
CA LEU A 202 9.62 8.29 6.15
C LEU A 202 8.15 8.10 5.75
N MET A 203 7.47 7.08 6.29
CA MET A 203 6.05 6.82 6.05
C MET A 203 5.18 7.99 6.51
N ALA A 204 5.45 8.54 7.70
CA ALA A 204 4.70 9.68 8.24
C ALA A 204 4.83 10.91 7.35
N HIS A 205 6.05 11.20 6.89
CA HIS A 205 6.32 12.33 5.98
C HIS A 205 5.69 12.16 4.60
N ILE A 206 5.74 10.94 4.04
CA ILE A 206 5.06 10.65 2.77
C ILE A 206 3.55 10.82 2.90
N LYS A 207 2.92 10.32 3.97
CA LYS A 207 1.49 10.51 4.24
C LYS A 207 1.13 11.99 4.38
N SER A 208 1.94 12.74 5.12
CA SER A 208 1.75 14.18 5.34
C SER A 208 1.86 14.97 4.03
N SER A 209 2.89 14.68 3.22
CA SER A 209 3.09 15.31 1.91
C SER A 209 1.96 14.98 0.95
N LEU A 210 1.56 13.72 0.87
CA LEU A 210 0.45 13.28 0.01
C LEU A 210 -0.87 13.93 0.44
N ARG A 211 -1.17 13.95 1.74
CA ARG A 211 -2.35 14.64 2.29
C ARG A 211 -2.36 16.12 1.88
N ALA A 212 -1.22 16.80 1.96
CA ALA A 212 -1.11 18.22 1.57
C ALA A 212 -1.35 18.42 0.07
N ALA A 213 -0.81 17.54 -0.78
CA ALA A 213 -1.04 17.58 -2.22
C ALA A 213 -2.52 17.35 -2.59
N LEU A 214 -3.18 16.39 -1.94
CA LEU A 214 -4.60 16.12 -2.14
C LEU A 214 -5.48 17.29 -1.67
N LEU A 215 -5.18 17.86 -0.50
CA LEU A 215 -5.90 19.01 0.05
C LEU A 215 -5.71 20.28 -0.79
N ALA A 216 -4.62 20.41 -1.53
CA ALA A 216 -4.40 21.51 -2.46
C ALA A 216 -5.08 21.31 -3.83
N SER A 217 -5.71 20.15 -4.06
CA SER A 217 -6.34 19.77 -5.33
C SER A 217 -7.87 19.82 -5.25
N PRO A 218 -8.59 19.73 -6.39
CA PRO A 218 -10.05 19.58 -6.41
C PRO A 218 -10.51 18.14 -6.12
N LEU A 219 -9.59 17.18 -5.89
CA LEU A 219 -9.92 15.78 -5.68
C LEU A 219 -10.91 15.55 -4.52
N PRO A 220 -10.77 16.20 -3.35
CA PRO A 220 -11.70 16.00 -2.24
C PRO A 220 -13.14 16.50 -2.50
N GLU A 221 -13.40 17.24 -3.58
CA GLU A 221 -14.76 17.61 -4.02
C GLU A 221 -15.42 16.54 -4.91
N GLU A 222 -14.65 15.60 -5.45
CA GLU A 222 -15.17 14.67 -6.44
C GLU A 222 -16.23 13.74 -5.81
N PRO A 223 -17.33 13.41 -6.52
CA PRO A 223 -18.44 12.65 -5.94
C PRO A 223 -18.02 11.29 -5.35
N TRP A 224 -17.07 10.61 -5.98
CA TRP A 224 -16.56 9.33 -5.47
C TRP A 224 -15.73 9.50 -4.19
N ALA A 225 -15.04 10.64 -4.04
CA ALA A 225 -14.23 10.92 -2.85
C ALA A 225 -15.10 11.24 -1.62
N GLN A 226 -16.34 11.70 -1.83
CA GLN A 226 -17.31 11.89 -0.74
C GLN A 226 -17.67 10.57 -0.04
N LEU A 227 -17.55 9.42 -0.71
CA LEU A 227 -17.78 8.11 -0.10
C LEU A 227 -16.77 7.81 1.01
N GLU A 228 -15.56 8.37 0.92
CA GLU A 228 -14.54 8.26 1.98
C GLU A 228 -14.97 9.00 3.24
N LEU A 229 -15.69 10.12 3.09
CA LEU A 229 -16.24 10.86 4.22
C LEU A 229 -17.35 10.08 4.90
N GLU A 230 -18.23 9.43 4.13
CA GLU A 230 -19.26 8.55 4.70
C GLU A 230 -18.64 7.37 5.44
N GLY A 231 -17.62 6.72 4.85
CA GLY A 231 -16.93 5.58 5.46
C GLY A 231 -16.10 5.93 6.70
N TYR A 232 -15.70 7.19 6.86
CA TYR A 232 -14.96 7.67 8.03
C TYR A 232 -15.82 7.69 9.31
N PHE A 233 -17.11 7.97 9.19
CA PHE A 233 -18.01 8.07 10.34
C PHE A 233 -18.73 6.75 10.60
N PRO A 234 -18.98 6.40 11.88
CA PRO A 234 -19.76 5.21 12.22
C PRO A 234 -21.12 5.15 11.50
N PRO A 235 -21.56 4.01 10.94
CA PRO A 235 -22.81 3.91 10.20
C PRO A 235 -24.06 4.41 10.96
N PRO A 236 -24.22 4.16 12.28
CA PRO A 236 -25.34 4.72 13.04
C PRO A 236 -25.35 6.25 13.10
N LEU A 237 -24.17 6.88 13.06
CA LEU A 237 -24.03 8.33 13.01
C LEU A 237 -24.41 8.86 11.62
N VAL A 238 -23.83 8.28 10.56
CA VAL A 238 -24.14 8.64 9.16
C VAL A 238 -25.63 8.61 8.89
N ALA A 239 -26.32 7.54 9.31
CA ALA A 239 -27.77 7.40 9.11
C ALA A 239 -28.59 8.56 9.70
N ARG A 240 -28.10 9.19 10.78
CA ARG A 240 -28.77 10.30 11.49
C ARG A 240 -28.33 11.68 11.01
N THR A 241 -27.12 11.79 10.46
CA THR A 241 -26.50 13.09 10.14
C THR A 241 -26.09 13.23 8.67
N ARG A 242 -26.55 12.35 7.77
CA ARG A 242 -26.16 12.35 6.34
C ARG A 242 -26.31 13.72 5.69
N ALA A 243 -27.38 14.46 5.99
CA ALA A 243 -27.62 15.80 5.45
C ALA A 243 -26.53 16.83 5.81
N HIS A 244 -25.78 16.59 6.89
CA HIS A 244 -24.73 17.48 7.41
C HIS A 244 -23.32 17.08 6.99
N LEU A 245 -23.12 15.91 6.37
CA LEU A 245 -21.79 15.45 5.95
C LEU A 245 -21.20 16.37 4.89
N GLY A 246 -21.99 16.75 3.88
CA GLY A 246 -21.54 17.62 2.80
C GLY A 246 -21.12 19.03 3.27
N THR A 247 -21.61 19.49 4.42
CA THR A 247 -21.29 20.79 5.02
C THR A 247 -20.28 20.69 6.17
N HIS A 248 -19.72 19.51 6.43
CA HIS A 248 -18.71 19.34 7.47
C HIS A 248 -17.48 20.22 7.17
N PRO A 249 -17.06 21.11 8.10
CA PRO A 249 -16.03 22.10 7.82
C PRO A 249 -14.66 21.49 7.52
N LEU A 250 -14.38 20.28 8.05
CA LEU A 250 -13.14 19.54 7.80
C LEU A 250 -13.30 18.42 6.75
N ARG A 251 -14.33 18.46 5.90
CA ARG A 251 -14.58 17.36 4.94
C ARG A 251 -13.38 17.09 4.04
N ARG A 252 -12.70 18.15 3.56
CA ARG A 252 -11.57 18.03 2.63
C ARG A 252 -10.37 17.40 3.32
N GLU A 253 -10.12 17.80 4.56
CA GLU A 253 -9.05 17.32 5.41
C GLU A 253 -9.25 15.85 5.78
N ILE A 254 -10.47 15.45 6.13
CA ILE A 254 -10.81 14.05 6.44
C ILE A 254 -10.59 13.18 5.20
N ILE A 255 -11.19 13.54 4.06
CA ILE A 255 -11.07 12.79 2.80
C ILE A 255 -9.59 12.64 2.40
N SER A 256 -8.83 13.73 2.41
CA SER A 256 -7.41 13.72 2.04
C SER A 256 -6.58 12.82 2.97
N THR A 257 -6.89 12.81 4.27
CA THR A 257 -6.20 11.99 5.27
C THR A 257 -6.53 10.51 5.09
N VAL A 258 -7.80 10.16 4.92
CA VAL A 258 -8.27 8.79 4.69
C VAL A 258 -7.63 8.22 3.42
N LEU A 259 -7.67 8.97 2.31
CA LEU A 259 -7.08 8.55 1.04
C LEU A 259 -5.56 8.34 1.14
N ALA A 260 -4.85 9.28 1.74
CA ALA A 260 -3.39 9.17 1.91
C ALA A 260 -3.02 7.96 2.79
N ASN A 261 -3.73 7.74 3.90
CA ASN A 261 -3.51 6.60 4.78
C ASN A 261 -3.79 5.28 4.08
N ARG A 262 -4.97 5.14 3.47
CA ARG A 262 -5.38 3.92 2.77
C ARG A 262 -4.40 3.56 1.67
N LEU A 263 -4.05 4.53 0.81
CA LEU A 263 -3.12 4.29 -0.29
C LEU A 263 -1.76 3.83 0.25
N VAL A 264 -1.17 4.57 1.19
CA VAL A 264 0.16 4.22 1.70
C VAL A 264 0.17 2.86 2.38
N ASN A 265 -0.87 2.54 3.17
CA ASN A 265 -0.97 1.27 3.87
C ASN A 265 -1.05 0.08 2.88
N HIS A 266 -1.89 0.22 1.85
CA HIS A 266 -2.25 -0.85 0.92
C HIS A 266 -1.34 -0.96 -0.31
N ALA A 267 -1.01 0.16 -0.97
CA ALA A 267 -0.16 0.18 -2.15
C ALA A 267 1.33 0.13 -1.78
N GLY A 268 1.69 0.72 -0.65
CA GLY A 268 3.04 0.75 -0.09
C GLY A 268 3.66 2.14 -0.09
N ILE A 269 4.64 2.31 0.79
CA ILE A 269 5.22 3.61 1.16
C ILE A 269 5.74 4.38 -0.06
N THR A 270 6.40 3.72 -1.01
CA THR A 270 6.99 4.39 -2.18
C THR A 270 6.09 4.41 -3.41
N PHE A 271 4.85 3.94 -3.32
CA PHE A 271 4.00 3.71 -4.50
C PHE A 271 3.79 4.98 -5.32
N VAL A 272 3.27 6.05 -4.69
CA VAL A 272 2.96 7.31 -5.38
C VAL A 272 4.21 7.92 -5.98
N HIS A 273 5.29 7.99 -5.19
CA HIS A 273 6.56 8.55 -5.64
C HIS A 273 7.07 7.86 -6.90
N ARG A 274 7.11 6.52 -6.94
CA ARG A 274 7.55 5.78 -8.14
C ARG A 274 6.61 6.02 -9.33
N LEU A 275 5.30 5.96 -9.08
CA LEU A 275 4.32 6.12 -10.15
C LEU A 275 4.43 7.52 -10.79
N CYS A 276 4.61 8.57 -9.97
CA CYS A 276 4.87 9.92 -10.43
C CYS A 276 6.20 10.05 -11.17
N GLU A 277 7.30 9.48 -10.64
CA GLU A 277 8.62 9.47 -11.33
C GLU A 277 8.52 8.84 -12.73
N GLU A 278 7.81 7.72 -12.84
CA GLU A 278 7.80 6.90 -14.06
C GLU A 278 6.77 7.37 -15.10
N THR A 279 5.74 8.11 -14.69
CA THR A 279 4.66 8.58 -15.60
C THR A 279 4.64 10.09 -15.81
N GLY A 280 5.31 10.86 -14.94
CA GLY A 280 5.21 12.33 -14.90
C GLY A 280 3.88 12.86 -14.35
N ALA A 281 2.97 12.00 -13.90
CA ALA A 281 1.69 12.41 -13.33
C ALA A 281 1.85 13.04 -11.94
N GLY A 282 0.96 13.97 -11.59
CA GLY A 282 0.89 14.53 -10.23
C GLY A 282 0.30 13.53 -9.22
N GLU A 283 0.53 13.77 -7.93
CA GLU A 283 0.04 12.88 -6.86
C GLU A 283 -1.48 12.69 -6.86
N PRO A 284 -2.32 13.72 -7.12
CA PRO A 284 -3.77 13.52 -7.21
C PRO A 284 -4.17 12.52 -8.32
N ASP A 285 -3.50 12.55 -9.47
CA ASP A 285 -3.78 11.62 -10.57
C ASP A 285 -3.31 10.20 -10.25
N ALA A 286 -2.16 10.07 -9.57
CA ALA A 286 -1.70 8.79 -9.04
C ALA A 286 -2.70 8.18 -8.04
N VAL A 287 -3.32 9.01 -7.19
CA VAL A 287 -4.40 8.56 -6.29
C VAL A 287 -5.64 8.13 -7.06
N ARG A 288 -6.07 8.88 -8.07
CA ARG A 288 -7.21 8.50 -8.92
C ARG A 288 -6.96 7.15 -9.61
N ALA A 289 -5.80 6.98 -10.23
CA ALA A 289 -5.42 5.75 -10.91
C ALA A 289 -5.37 4.54 -9.96
N TYR A 290 -4.87 4.74 -8.74
CA TYR A 290 -4.92 3.74 -7.68
C TYR A 290 -6.36 3.39 -7.29
N CYS A 291 -7.22 4.38 -7.05
CA CYS A 291 -8.63 4.13 -6.68
C CYS A 291 -9.39 3.38 -7.79
N VAL A 292 -9.17 3.72 -9.06
CA VAL A 292 -9.73 2.98 -10.20
C VAL A 292 -9.27 1.53 -10.18
N SER A 293 -7.95 1.31 -10.05
CA SER A 293 -7.37 -0.03 -10.02
C SER A 293 -7.91 -0.85 -8.84
N ALA A 294 -8.00 -0.25 -7.65
CA ALA A 294 -8.51 -0.89 -6.45
C ALA A 294 -9.97 -1.33 -6.61
N GLY A 295 -10.80 -0.46 -7.21
CA GLY A 295 -12.22 -0.73 -7.45
C GLY A 295 -12.47 -1.80 -8.51
N ILE A 296 -11.61 -1.91 -9.53
CA ILE A 296 -11.73 -2.95 -10.57
C ILE A 296 -11.34 -4.33 -10.04
N TRP A 297 -10.30 -4.41 -9.21
CA TRP A 297 -9.69 -5.69 -8.81
C TRP A 297 -10.16 -6.25 -7.47
N GLY A 298 -11.20 -5.68 -6.86
CA GLY A 298 -11.72 -6.15 -5.57
C GLY A 298 -10.64 -6.17 -4.49
N GLN A 299 -9.86 -5.09 -4.43
CA GLN A 299 -8.67 -5.02 -3.58
C GLN A 299 -9.03 -5.20 -2.10
N GLN A 300 -10.07 -4.52 -1.64
CA GLN A 300 -10.43 -4.51 -0.23
C GLN A 300 -10.76 -5.92 0.24
N GLU A 301 -11.62 -6.63 -0.49
CA GLU A 301 -12.00 -8.01 -0.18
C GLU A 301 -10.77 -8.92 -0.16
N PHE A 302 -9.86 -8.76 -1.12
CA PHE A 302 -8.64 -9.58 -1.16
C PHE A 302 -7.69 -9.30 0.01
N PHE A 303 -7.54 -8.04 0.45
CA PHE A 303 -6.73 -7.74 1.64
C PHE A 303 -7.40 -8.22 2.93
N ASP A 304 -8.72 -8.11 3.05
CA ASP A 304 -9.47 -8.65 4.19
C ASP A 304 -9.31 -10.18 4.27
N GLU A 305 -9.36 -10.89 3.14
CA GLU A 305 -9.05 -12.32 3.06
C GLU A 305 -7.62 -12.62 3.56
N ILE A 306 -6.62 -11.79 3.20
CA ILE A 306 -5.24 -11.93 3.70
C ILE A 306 -5.19 -11.69 5.21
N ARG A 307 -5.85 -10.66 5.73
CA ARG A 307 -5.81 -10.33 7.17
C ARG A 307 -6.46 -11.41 8.01
N ALA A 308 -7.48 -12.08 7.47
CA ALA A 308 -8.11 -13.24 8.11
C ALA A 308 -7.18 -14.47 8.22
N LEU A 309 -6.03 -14.48 7.54
CA LEU A 309 -4.99 -15.50 7.69
C LEU A 309 -4.00 -15.19 8.82
N ASP A 310 -4.14 -14.07 9.53
CA ASP A 310 -3.24 -13.73 10.62
C ASP A 310 -3.29 -14.79 11.73
N GLY A 311 -2.11 -15.16 12.24
CA GLY A 311 -1.92 -16.29 13.15
C GLY A 311 -2.23 -17.69 12.58
N ARG A 312 -2.67 -17.81 11.32
CA ARG A 312 -2.98 -19.10 10.67
C ARG A 312 -1.90 -19.56 9.70
N VAL A 313 -1.31 -18.61 8.95
CA VAL A 313 -0.16 -18.86 8.07
C VAL A 313 1.01 -17.95 8.45
N SER A 314 2.22 -18.29 8.02
CA SER A 314 3.39 -17.45 8.32
C SER A 314 3.26 -16.05 7.70
N THR A 315 3.83 -15.04 8.37
CA THR A 315 3.84 -13.66 7.84
C THR A 315 4.49 -13.56 6.47
N ALA A 316 5.50 -14.39 6.19
CA ALA A 316 6.15 -14.44 4.89
C ALA A 316 5.18 -14.83 3.76
N VAL A 317 4.19 -15.67 4.04
CA VAL A 317 3.15 -16.08 3.07
C VAL A 317 2.15 -14.95 2.86
N GLN A 318 1.69 -14.31 3.94
CA GLN A 318 0.83 -13.12 3.85
C GLN A 318 1.51 -12.01 3.01
N ASP A 319 2.78 -11.75 3.26
CA ASP A 319 3.58 -10.79 2.48
C ASP A 319 3.66 -11.17 0.98
N GLN A 320 3.74 -12.45 0.65
CA GLN A 320 3.76 -12.91 -0.74
C GLN A 320 2.42 -12.61 -1.43
N LEU A 321 1.31 -12.90 -0.77
CA LEU A 321 -0.04 -12.60 -1.26
C LEU A 321 -0.24 -11.09 -1.46
N ASP A 322 0.16 -10.28 -0.46
CA ASP A 322 0.14 -8.81 -0.53
C ASP A 322 0.90 -8.28 -1.76
N ARG A 323 2.11 -8.79 -1.97
CA ARG A 323 2.97 -8.37 -3.08
C ARG A 323 2.38 -8.70 -4.45
N VAL A 324 1.57 -9.75 -4.57
CA VAL A 324 0.92 -10.06 -5.85
C VAL A 324 -0.15 -9.01 -6.17
N MET A 325 -1.03 -8.69 -5.22
CA MET A 325 -2.06 -7.66 -5.41
C MET A 325 -1.43 -6.27 -5.63
N ARG A 326 -0.43 -5.89 -4.83
CA ARG A 326 0.29 -4.61 -5.01
C ARG A 326 0.92 -4.48 -6.41
N ARG A 327 1.43 -5.58 -6.98
CA ARG A 327 1.95 -5.58 -8.37
C ARG A 327 0.84 -5.37 -9.40
N LEU A 328 -0.33 -5.98 -9.22
CA LEU A 328 -1.48 -5.76 -10.09
C LEU A 328 -1.94 -4.29 -10.03
N LEU A 329 -2.03 -3.72 -8.83
CA LEU A 329 -2.40 -2.31 -8.63
C LEU A 329 -1.38 -1.34 -9.25
N ASP A 330 -0.09 -1.58 -9.09
CA ASP A 330 0.99 -0.77 -9.68
C ASP A 330 0.92 -0.76 -11.21
N ARG A 331 0.79 -1.94 -11.83
CA ARG A 331 0.67 -2.06 -13.29
C ARG A 331 -0.60 -1.43 -13.82
N SER A 332 -1.73 -1.64 -13.14
CA SER A 332 -3.04 -1.11 -13.55
C SER A 332 -3.08 0.40 -13.42
N SER A 333 -2.57 0.96 -12.32
CA SER A 333 -2.55 2.41 -12.10
C SER A 333 -1.74 3.11 -13.18
N ARG A 334 -0.58 2.54 -13.52
CA ARG A 334 0.24 3.03 -14.62
C ARG A 334 -0.46 2.94 -15.97
N TRP A 335 -1.15 1.83 -16.23
CA TRP A 335 -1.92 1.66 -17.46
C TRP A 335 -2.98 2.76 -17.62
N PHE A 336 -3.71 3.09 -16.54
CA PHE A 336 -4.69 4.18 -16.57
C PHE A 336 -4.03 5.54 -16.82
N LEU A 337 -2.92 5.86 -16.13
CA LEU A 337 -2.21 7.13 -16.35
C LEU A 337 -1.65 7.27 -17.77
N LYS A 338 -1.19 6.17 -18.37
CA LYS A 338 -0.68 6.17 -19.75
C LYS A 338 -1.78 6.33 -20.79
N ASN A 339 -2.94 5.72 -20.55
CA ASN A 339 -4.06 5.67 -21.50
C ASN A 339 -5.10 6.78 -21.29
N GLN A 340 -4.91 7.64 -20.29
CA GLN A 340 -5.80 8.77 -20.05
C GLN A 340 -5.63 9.86 -21.12
N VAL A 341 -6.75 10.37 -21.64
CA VAL A 341 -6.76 11.52 -22.57
C VAL A 341 -7.01 12.84 -21.81
N SER A 342 -7.65 12.73 -20.64
CA SER A 342 -7.97 13.81 -19.71
C SER A 342 -7.79 13.32 -18.28
N THR A 343 -8.06 14.17 -17.29
CA THR A 343 -8.13 13.74 -15.88
C THR A 343 -9.06 12.52 -15.74
N LEU A 344 -8.58 11.47 -15.06
CA LEU A 344 -9.33 10.24 -14.84
C LEU A 344 -10.58 10.50 -14.01
N SER A 345 -11.73 10.05 -14.50
CA SER A 345 -12.95 9.97 -13.68
C SER A 345 -12.98 8.61 -13.00
N VAL A 346 -12.74 8.59 -11.67
CA VAL A 346 -12.66 7.32 -10.93
C VAL A 346 -13.93 6.49 -11.09
N ARG A 347 -15.08 7.15 -10.96
CA ARG A 347 -16.38 6.49 -11.09
C ARG A 347 -16.61 5.91 -12.47
N ASP A 348 -16.39 6.71 -13.52
CA ASP A 348 -16.71 6.28 -14.89
C ASP A 348 -15.79 5.13 -15.34
N GLU A 349 -14.51 5.16 -14.95
CA GLU A 349 -13.58 4.08 -15.27
C GLU A 349 -13.88 2.80 -14.48
N VAL A 350 -14.25 2.90 -13.19
CA VAL A 350 -14.70 1.72 -12.43
C VAL A 350 -15.98 1.14 -13.02
N ASP A 351 -16.99 1.96 -13.31
CA ASP A 351 -18.26 1.54 -13.92
C ASP A 351 -18.02 0.87 -15.28
N ARG A 352 -17.04 1.37 -16.05
CA ARG A 352 -16.67 0.82 -17.36
C ARG A 352 -15.93 -0.51 -17.27
N PHE A 353 -15.00 -0.67 -16.34
CA PHE A 353 -14.07 -1.80 -16.33
C PHE A 353 -14.41 -2.90 -15.32
N ALA A 354 -14.99 -2.59 -14.16
CA ALA A 354 -15.15 -3.56 -13.07
C ALA A 354 -16.01 -4.77 -13.46
N GLY A 355 -17.18 -4.53 -14.07
CA GLY A 355 -18.08 -5.61 -14.51
C GLY A 355 -17.45 -6.54 -15.56
N PRO A 356 -16.96 -6.01 -16.70
CA PRO A 356 -16.27 -6.82 -17.70
C PRO A 356 -15.02 -7.53 -17.16
N ALA A 357 -14.23 -6.87 -16.30
CA ALA A 357 -13.03 -7.45 -15.70
C ALA A 357 -13.37 -8.62 -14.77
N ALA A 358 -14.42 -8.49 -13.94
CA ALA A 358 -14.88 -9.57 -13.08
C ALA A 358 -15.32 -10.79 -13.91
N LYS A 359 -16.15 -10.59 -14.94
CA LYS A 359 -16.60 -11.67 -15.84
C LYS A 359 -15.44 -12.39 -16.52
N LEU A 360 -14.47 -11.64 -17.06
CA LEU A 360 -13.29 -12.24 -17.71
C LEU A 360 -12.38 -12.94 -16.69
N SER A 361 -12.25 -12.39 -15.48
CA SER A 361 -11.47 -12.98 -14.39
C SER A 361 -12.04 -14.33 -13.95
N GLU A 362 -13.36 -14.46 -13.86
CA GLU A 362 -14.03 -15.75 -13.60
C GLU A 362 -13.83 -16.74 -14.74
N ALA A 363 -13.82 -16.26 -15.99
CA ALA A 363 -13.62 -17.07 -17.17
C ALA A 363 -12.14 -17.47 -17.42
N LEU A 364 -11.17 -16.84 -16.72
CA LEU A 364 -9.73 -17.04 -16.94
C LEU A 364 -9.30 -18.51 -17.08
N PRO A 365 -9.75 -19.46 -16.23
CA PRO A 365 -9.35 -20.86 -16.37
C PRO A 365 -9.66 -21.46 -17.75
N SER A 366 -10.69 -20.95 -18.44
CA SER A 366 -11.03 -21.38 -19.80
C SER A 366 -10.36 -20.56 -20.91
N LEU A 367 -9.82 -19.37 -20.58
CA LEU A 367 -9.22 -18.43 -21.53
C LEU A 367 -7.70 -18.57 -21.61
N LEU A 368 -7.06 -18.96 -20.51
CA LEU A 368 -5.62 -19.20 -20.42
C LEU A 368 -5.21 -20.39 -21.29
N HIS A 369 -4.00 -20.31 -21.83
CA HIS A 369 -3.37 -21.46 -22.49
C HIS A 369 -3.16 -22.59 -21.45
N PRO A 370 -3.25 -23.89 -21.82
CA PRO A 370 -3.07 -25.00 -20.88
C PRO A 370 -1.82 -24.91 -19.99
N SER A 371 -0.66 -24.54 -20.56
CA SER A 371 0.58 -24.35 -19.78
C SER A 371 0.46 -23.25 -18.71
N GLN A 372 -0.25 -22.16 -19.00
CA GLN A 372 -0.48 -21.07 -18.05
C GLN A 372 -1.43 -21.51 -16.92
N ASN A 373 -2.43 -22.34 -17.25
CA ASN A 373 -3.29 -22.96 -16.24
C ASN A 373 -2.51 -23.91 -15.31
N ASP A 374 -1.60 -24.71 -15.87
CA ASP A 374 -0.72 -25.58 -15.09
C ASP A 374 0.16 -24.76 -14.13
N GLU A 375 0.70 -23.63 -14.58
CA GLU A 375 1.48 -22.71 -13.74
C GLU A 375 0.66 -22.08 -12.61
N VAL A 376 -0.58 -21.67 -12.90
CA VAL A 376 -1.52 -21.17 -11.89
C VAL A 376 -1.82 -22.27 -10.87
N ALA A 377 -2.04 -23.51 -11.32
CA ALA A 377 -2.31 -24.65 -10.46
C ALA A 377 -1.10 -25.01 -9.58
N GLU A 378 0.12 -25.00 -10.13
CA GLU A 378 1.37 -25.22 -9.40
C GLU A 378 1.58 -24.16 -8.31
N THR A 379 1.45 -22.88 -8.67
CA THR A 379 1.60 -21.75 -7.72
C THR A 379 0.53 -21.82 -6.63
N ALA A 380 -0.71 -22.17 -6.98
CA ALA A 380 -1.79 -22.34 -6.03
C ALA A 380 -1.57 -23.56 -5.12
N GLY A 381 -0.97 -24.63 -5.63
CA GLY A 381 -0.54 -25.79 -4.84
C GLY A 381 0.47 -25.39 -3.78
N HIS A 382 1.49 -24.60 -4.15
CA HIS A 382 2.49 -24.12 -3.21
C HIS A 382 1.90 -23.28 -2.06
N PHE A 383 0.94 -22.39 -2.37
CA PHE A 383 0.24 -21.63 -1.34
C PHE A 383 -0.63 -22.53 -0.44
N GLN A 384 -1.26 -23.55 -1.00
CA GLN A 384 -2.06 -24.52 -0.22
C GLN A 384 -1.21 -25.35 0.72
N GLU A 385 -0.03 -25.80 0.29
CA GLU A 385 0.96 -26.48 1.13
C GLU A 385 1.39 -25.61 2.33
N GLN A 386 1.34 -24.30 2.17
CA GLN A 386 1.64 -23.31 3.21
C GLN A 386 0.43 -22.92 4.07
N GLY A 387 -0.73 -23.55 3.87
CA GLY A 387 -1.94 -23.36 4.66
C GLY A 387 -2.92 -22.30 4.13
N VAL A 388 -2.70 -21.75 2.93
CA VAL A 388 -3.64 -20.81 2.31
C VAL A 388 -4.87 -21.57 1.78
N PRO A 389 -6.11 -21.11 2.03
CA PRO A 389 -7.32 -21.74 1.50
C PRO A 389 -7.29 -21.86 -0.02
N ALA A 390 -7.74 -23.00 -0.57
CA ALA A 390 -7.62 -23.32 -1.99
C ALA A 390 -8.22 -22.27 -2.94
N GLY A 391 -9.38 -21.69 -2.58
CA GLY A 391 -10.00 -20.63 -3.37
C GLY A 391 -9.11 -19.38 -3.47
N MET A 392 -8.58 -18.93 -2.34
CA MET A 392 -7.70 -17.78 -2.25
C MET A 392 -6.34 -18.03 -2.93
N ALA A 393 -5.77 -19.23 -2.74
CA ALA A 393 -4.53 -19.63 -3.40
C ALA A 393 -4.65 -19.58 -4.93
N ARG A 394 -5.76 -20.06 -5.49
CA ARG A 394 -6.06 -19.95 -6.92
C ARG A 394 -6.25 -18.49 -7.36
N LYS A 395 -7.06 -17.72 -6.62
CA LYS A 395 -7.28 -16.29 -6.88
C LYS A 395 -5.95 -15.54 -6.95
N ALA A 396 -5.12 -15.67 -5.91
CA ALA A 396 -3.80 -15.03 -5.83
C ALA A 396 -2.87 -15.45 -6.97
N SER A 397 -2.87 -16.72 -7.36
CA SER A 397 -2.01 -17.24 -8.44
C SER A 397 -2.41 -16.73 -9.83
N ALA A 398 -3.70 -16.41 -10.02
CA ALA A 398 -4.23 -15.89 -11.29
C ALA A 398 -4.17 -14.36 -11.41
N LEU A 399 -3.96 -13.60 -10.32
CA LEU A 399 -4.07 -12.12 -10.30
C LEU A 399 -3.25 -11.42 -11.40
N LEU A 400 -2.01 -11.85 -11.67
CA LEU A 400 -1.20 -11.18 -12.69
C LEU A 400 -1.63 -11.46 -14.14
N TYR A 401 -2.40 -12.52 -14.38
CA TYR A 401 -3.06 -12.76 -15.68
C TYR A 401 -4.30 -11.89 -15.86
N GLN A 402 -4.78 -11.22 -14.82
CA GLN A 402 -5.89 -10.26 -14.94
C GLN A 402 -5.43 -8.92 -15.51
N TYR A 403 -4.15 -8.54 -15.35
CA TYR A 403 -3.65 -7.24 -15.83
C TYR A 403 -3.92 -7.00 -17.33
N PRO A 404 -3.62 -7.94 -18.26
CA PRO A 404 -3.93 -7.77 -19.67
C PRO A 404 -5.42 -7.59 -20.01
N LEU A 405 -6.33 -7.93 -19.09
CA LEU A 405 -7.76 -7.77 -19.33
C LEU A 405 -8.13 -6.29 -19.52
N LEU A 406 -7.34 -5.33 -18.98
CA LEU A 406 -7.55 -3.91 -19.25
C LEU A 406 -7.45 -3.59 -20.74
N ASP A 407 -6.38 -4.05 -21.40
CA ASP A 407 -6.20 -3.87 -22.84
C ASP A 407 -7.28 -4.59 -23.66
N ILE A 408 -7.65 -5.81 -23.23
CA ILE A 408 -8.67 -6.61 -23.89
C ILE A 408 -10.03 -5.90 -23.83
N ILE A 409 -10.43 -5.39 -22.66
CA ILE A 409 -11.70 -4.66 -22.48
C ILE A 409 -11.68 -3.36 -23.28
N ALA A 410 -10.58 -2.58 -23.18
CA ALA A 410 -10.43 -1.33 -23.91
C ALA A 410 -10.48 -1.53 -25.43
N THR A 411 -9.82 -2.58 -25.92
CA THR A 411 -9.78 -2.92 -27.35
C THR A 411 -11.11 -3.46 -27.85
N SER A 412 -11.75 -4.34 -27.08
CA SER A 412 -13.10 -4.85 -27.38
C SER A 412 -14.09 -3.69 -27.54
N GLY A 413 -14.09 -2.73 -26.60
CA GLY A 413 -14.95 -1.54 -26.70
C GLY A 413 -14.69 -0.65 -27.92
N LYS A 414 -13.44 -0.57 -28.40
CA LYS A 414 -13.07 0.22 -29.59
C LYS A 414 -13.36 -0.49 -30.92
N THR A 415 -13.30 -1.82 -30.94
CA THR A 415 -13.33 -2.62 -32.18
C THR A 415 -14.62 -3.41 -32.37
N GLY A 416 -15.40 -3.63 -31.32
CA GLY A 416 -16.57 -4.50 -31.33
C GLY A 416 -16.25 -6.00 -31.25
N LEU A 417 -14.97 -6.38 -31.14
CA LEU A 417 -14.57 -7.78 -30.97
C LEU A 417 -15.11 -8.37 -29.66
N HIS A 418 -15.47 -9.65 -29.65
CA HIS A 418 -15.90 -10.32 -28.43
C HIS A 418 -14.71 -10.47 -27.46
N PRO A 419 -14.82 -10.01 -26.20
CA PRO A 419 -13.67 -9.91 -25.30
C PRO A 419 -13.06 -11.27 -24.95
N GLU A 420 -13.87 -12.34 -24.87
CA GLU A 420 -13.36 -13.69 -24.60
C GLU A 420 -12.54 -14.26 -25.77
N GLU A 421 -12.90 -13.95 -27.02
CA GLU A 421 -12.15 -14.40 -28.20
C GLU A 421 -10.81 -13.67 -28.31
N LEU A 422 -10.82 -12.36 -28.03
CA LEU A 422 -9.61 -11.55 -27.97
C LEU A 422 -8.69 -12.02 -26.83
N ALA A 423 -9.25 -12.35 -25.66
CA ALA A 423 -8.48 -12.89 -24.54
C ALA A 423 -7.81 -14.23 -24.86
N ARG A 424 -8.54 -15.18 -25.48
CA ARG A 424 -7.95 -16.45 -25.95
C ARG A 424 -6.80 -16.21 -26.92
N THR A 425 -7.03 -15.35 -27.93
CA THR A 425 -5.99 -14.98 -28.90
C THR A 425 -4.77 -14.36 -28.22
N TYR A 426 -4.99 -13.48 -27.24
CA TYR A 426 -3.92 -12.87 -26.46
C TYR A 426 -3.09 -13.90 -25.67
N PHE A 427 -3.75 -14.79 -24.93
CA PHE A 427 -3.06 -15.77 -24.08
C PHE A 427 -2.36 -16.86 -24.88
N ASP A 428 -2.94 -17.28 -26.01
CA ASP A 428 -2.27 -18.18 -26.96
C ASP A 428 -1.03 -17.51 -27.56
N LEU A 429 -1.13 -16.23 -27.96
CA LEU A 429 0.01 -15.50 -28.52
C LEU A 429 1.11 -15.31 -27.47
N PHE A 430 0.72 -14.95 -26.24
CA PHE A 430 1.64 -14.82 -25.11
C PHE A 430 2.46 -16.09 -24.91
N GLU A 431 1.82 -17.26 -25.00
CA GLU A 431 2.52 -18.53 -24.89
C GLU A 431 3.49 -18.77 -26.05
N GLN A 432 3.04 -18.57 -27.28
CA GLN A 432 3.84 -18.87 -28.47
C GLN A 432 5.12 -18.04 -28.58
N ILE A 433 5.08 -16.80 -28.09
CA ILE A 433 6.28 -15.93 -28.05
C ILE A 433 7.12 -16.14 -26.78
N GLU A 434 6.80 -17.16 -25.98
CA GLU A 434 7.43 -17.43 -24.69
C GLU A 434 7.38 -16.20 -23.76
N GLY A 435 6.25 -15.50 -23.74
CA GLY A 435 6.06 -14.20 -23.08
C GLY A 435 6.47 -14.20 -21.61
N ARG A 436 6.26 -15.32 -20.90
CA ARG A 436 6.73 -15.51 -19.52
C ARG A 436 8.25 -15.41 -19.41
N LYS A 437 9.00 -16.05 -20.30
CA LYS A 437 10.47 -16.02 -20.30
C LYS A 437 10.98 -14.62 -20.61
N LEU A 438 10.33 -13.91 -21.54
CA LEU A 438 10.66 -12.52 -21.85
C LEU A 438 10.42 -11.60 -20.65
N LEU A 439 9.24 -11.66 -20.04
CA LEU A 439 8.92 -10.88 -18.84
C LEU A 439 9.87 -11.20 -17.67
N SER A 440 10.23 -12.48 -17.49
CA SER A 440 11.20 -12.91 -16.48
C SER A 440 12.59 -12.29 -16.72
N ARG A 441 13.06 -12.25 -17.97
CA ARG A 441 14.33 -11.58 -18.32
C ARG A 441 14.26 -10.08 -18.04
N ILE A 442 13.17 -9.41 -18.42
CA ILE A 442 12.95 -7.99 -18.08
C ILE A 442 12.96 -7.80 -16.56
N ASP A 443 12.44 -8.76 -15.81
CA ASP A 443 12.45 -8.72 -14.34
C ASP A 443 13.84 -8.87 -13.71
N THR A 444 14.78 -9.49 -14.41
CA THR A 444 16.19 -9.62 -13.96
C THR A 444 17.07 -8.43 -14.31
N LEU A 445 16.59 -7.49 -15.14
CA LEU A 445 17.34 -6.29 -15.49
C LEU A 445 17.68 -5.46 -14.23
N PRO A 446 18.86 -4.82 -14.22
CA PRO A 446 19.34 -4.05 -13.06
C PRO A 446 18.43 -2.86 -12.76
N ARG A 447 18.53 -2.37 -11.51
CA ARG A 447 17.77 -1.24 -10.94
C ARG A 447 18.70 -0.38 -10.10
N ASN A 448 19.80 0.03 -10.70
CA ASN A 448 20.86 0.79 -10.04
C ASN A 448 20.53 2.28 -9.93
N ASP A 449 19.74 2.81 -10.86
CA ASP A 449 19.30 4.19 -10.84
C ASP A 449 17.85 4.34 -11.36
N ALA A 450 17.39 5.60 -11.43
CA ALA A 450 16.07 5.95 -11.93
C ALA A 450 15.92 5.58 -13.42
N TRP A 451 16.96 5.78 -14.23
CA TRP A 451 16.94 5.51 -15.67
C TRP A 451 16.77 4.02 -15.96
N GLU A 452 17.55 3.15 -15.34
CA GLU A 452 17.41 1.69 -15.48
C GLU A 452 16.04 1.22 -15.00
N THR A 453 15.49 1.84 -13.93
CA THR A 453 14.14 1.53 -13.44
C THR A 453 13.08 1.90 -14.48
N MET A 454 13.17 3.09 -15.07
CA MET A 454 12.28 3.55 -16.13
C MET A 454 12.41 2.70 -17.40
N ALA A 455 13.63 2.39 -17.84
CA ALA A 455 13.88 1.56 -19.02
C ALA A 455 13.27 0.16 -18.87
N ARG A 456 13.39 -0.44 -17.69
CA ARG A 456 12.74 -1.72 -17.36
C ARG A 456 11.21 -1.61 -17.32
N ALA A 457 10.66 -0.48 -16.85
CA ALA A 457 9.22 -0.25 -16.87
C ALA A 457 8.73 -0.14 -18.32
N SER A 458 9.37 0.70 -19.13
CA SER A 458 9.09 0.88 -20.57
C SER A 458 9.15 -0.44 -21.34
N LEU A 459 10.23 -1.22 -21.21
CA LEU A 459 10.35 -2.50 -21.93
C LEU A 459 9.22 -3.49 -21.62
N ARG A 460 8.75 -3.50 -20.36
CA ARG A 460 7.63 -4.35 -19.95
C ARG A 460 6.32 -3.85 -20.55
N GLU A 461 6.11 -2.54 -20.56
CA GLU A 461 4.94 -1.95 -21.18
C GLU A 461 4.92 -2.16 -22.69
N ASP A 462 6.04 -1.91 -23.37
CA ASP A 462 6.17 -2.13 -24.81
C ASP A 462 5.87 -3.59 -25.17
N PHE A 463 6.31 -4.54 -24.34
CA PHE A 463 5.94 -5.95 -24.49
C PHE A 463 4.42 -6.15 -24.44
N TYR A 464 3.74 -5.57 -23.44
CA TYR A 464 2.28 -5.69 -23.31
C TYR A 464 1.55 -4.99 -24.47
N ASP A 465 1.96 -3.79 -24.85
CA ASP A 465 1.37 -3.00 -25.93
C ASP A 465 1.49 -3.72 -27.29
N VAL A 466 2.68 -4.26 -27.60
CA VAL A 466 2.93 -5.02 -28.83
C VAL A 466 2.07 -6.27 -28.86
N LEU A 467 2.01 -7.01 -27.74
CA LEU A 467 1.23 -8.24 -27.65
C LEU A 467 -0.28 -7.97 -27.79
N SER A 468 -0.81 -6.94 -27.11
CA SER A 468 -2.20 -6.52 -27.21
C SER A 468 -2.56 -6.07 -28.64
N SER A 469 -1.66 -5.31 -29.30
CA SER A 469 -1.84 -4.87 -30.69
C SER A 469 -1.81 -6.03 -31.69
N ALA A 470 -0.91 -7.00 -31.48
CA ALA A 470 -0.80 -8.20 -32.30
C ALA A 470 -2.04 -9.09 -32.15
N ALA A 471 -2.48 -9.34 -30.90
CA ALA A 471 -3.71 -10.10 -30.63
C ALA A 471 -4.93 -9.45 -31.32
N ARG A 472 -5.09 -8.12 -31.20
CA ARG A 472 -6.13 -7.37 -31.91
C ARG A 472 -6.09 -7.59 -33.41
N THR A 473 -4.91 -7.44 -34.03
CA THR A 473 -4.74 -7.60 -35.49
C THR A 473 -5.10 -9.01 -35.95
N LEU A 474 -4.66 -10.03 -35.20
CA LEU A 474 -4.98 -11.43 -35.47
C LEU A 474 -6.46 -11.74 -35.30
N SER A 475 -7.12 -11.16 -34.29
CA SER A 475 -8.56 -11.34 -34.11
C SER A 475 -9.38 -10.66 -35.22
N LEU A 476 -9.03 -9.43 -35.63
CA LEU A 476 -9.72 -8.73 -36.72
C LEU A 476 -9.60 -9.46 -38.08
N THR A 477 -8.45 -10.07 -38.34
CA THR A 477 -8.23 -10.87 -39.57
C THR A 477 -8.91 -12.25 -39.49
N ALA A 478 -9.13 -12.78 -38.29
CA ALA A 478 -9.85 -14.03 -38.07
C ALA A 478 -11.38 -13.91 -38.24
N SER A 479 -11.99 -12.80 -37.79
CA SER A 479 -13.45 -12.57 -37.83
C SER A 479 -14.07 -12.59 -39.24
N GLY A 480 -13.27 -12.59 -40.31
CA GLY A 480 -13.74 -12.70 -41.69
C GLY A 480 -14.06 -14.14 -42.16
N THR A 481 -13.66 -15.18 -41.44
CA THR A 481 -13.85 -16.59 -41.85
C THR A 481 -13.82 -17.54 -40.64
N ALA A 482 -14.92 -18.28 -40.42
CA ALA A 482 -15.15 -19.09 -39.23
C ALA A 482 -14.10 -20.21 -39.00
N GLY A 483 -13.66 -20.37 -37.74
CA GLY A 483 -13.26 -21.67 -37.18
C GLY A 483 -11.77 -21.98 -37.00
N THR A 484 -10.85 -21.02 -37.15
CA THR A 484 -9.42 -21.25 -36.85
C THR A 484 -8.88 -20.12 -35.98
N SER A 485 -8.10 -20.42 -34.91
CA SER A 485 -7.41 -19.35 -34.16
C SER A 485 -6.57 -18.52 -35.13
N GLY A 486 -6.69 -17.19 -35.07
CA GLY A 486 -5.99 -16.28 -36.01
C GLY A 486 -4.48 -16.52 -36.07
N ILE A 487 -3.93 -17.04 -34.97
CA ILE A 487 -2.56 -17.50 -34.82
C ILE A 487 -2.20 -18.70 -35.69
N LEU A 488 -3.02 -19.77 -35.72
CA LEU A 488 -2.76 -20.94 -36.56
C LEU A 488 -2.88 -20.61 -38.06
N ARG A 489 -3.64 -19.57 -38.41
CA ARG A 489 -3.70 -19.03 -39.76
C ARG A 489 -2.44 -18.23 -40.07
N TRP A 490 -2.10 -17.22 -39.26
CA TRP A 490 -0.90 -16.42 -39.45
C TRP A 490 0.36 -17.27 -39.50
N SER A 491 0.49 -18.26 -38.61
CA SER A 491 1.61 -19.19 -38.61
C SER A 491 1.68 -19.99 -39.91
N ARG A 492 0.55 -20.50 -40.44
CA ARG A 492 0.52 -21.19 -41.73
C ARG A 492 0.82 -20.29 -42.93
N GLU A 493 0.40 -19.03 -42.88
CA GLU A 493 0.64 -18.05 -43.95
C GLU A 493 2.08 -17.52 -43.95
N ASN A 494 2.80 -17.61 -42.82
CA ASN A 494 4.14 -17.04 -42.65
C ASN A 494 5.22 -18.08 -42.31
N SER A 495 4.88 -19.36 -42.22
CA SER A 495 5.84 -20.47 -42.17
C SER A 495 6.34 -20.78 -43.57
N GLY A 496 7.28 -19.98 -44.05
CA GLY A 496 8.06 -20.19 -45.28
C GLY A 496 9.46 -20.70 -45.00
#